data_AF-A0A550GTK3-F1
#
_entry.id   AF-A0A550GTK3-F1
#
_cell.length_a   1.000
_cell.length_b   1.000
_cell.length_c   1.000
_cell.angle_alpha   90.00
_cell.angle_beta   90.00
_cell.angle_gamma   90.00
#
_symmetry.space_group_name_H-M   'P 1'
#
loop_
_entity.id
_entity.type
_entity.pdbx_description
1 polymer ?
#
loop_
_entity_poly.entity_id
_entity_poly.type
_entity_poly.pdbx_seq_one_letter_code
_entity_poly.pdbx_strand_id
1 'polypeptide(L)'
;MKERKGACFALVALIFLVMASVWQATPVEACYGPHITADIDRNEVNINEPVIVTGQICPAEPNVTVRVTFTRPDYTWIDRWVIPDPETGEFTVTQELDMAGYWNIFPIRGHICDRLYANVTDPKDPLAPLPRPELPGYKPNISLVTVAAISISVGAVAATTGRKNKTRNISSLRLFVQIGFIFILFFGMFIDHRVVPVPAEQITPHEYLIINNVLGVSMPDGFPIPLFGCYYPCGKIATCALWELQTYIYPFWDVGHGWGVDYVSTGAMRLVVLFGSIILLSVVLGKFFCGWLCPFGLYQDLISRFRKALKIKYRTFSDRFNERFHQLGYVILALLIILSVIFGSQALFGTQLVSGTEKGGFIYNYFAAPFCQVCPMKPLCVLLQTSVGLMRPEWLTEATTGDFYQLGFYLTSLNLFVLGLVTVSAFLYRRIWCRLCPLGALIALFNRFQPFKRVSGIRLEKEEEKCTKCGVCKRVCPTQVTEVYEAKGGDVTASNCLLCLRCVEMCPYEEALNLKVAGKTVLKSRNWLES
;
A
#
# COMPACT_ATOMS: atom_id res chain seq x y z
N MET A 1 2.08 28.54 23.15
CA MET A 1 3.19 28.41 22.17
C MET A 1 4.16 27.27 22.51
N LYS A 2 4.43 27.00 23.80
CA LYS A 2 5.30 25.91 24.30
C LYS A 2 4.79 24.49 23.96
N GLU A 3 3.50 24.22 24.13
CA GLU A 3 2.90 22.90 23.82
C GLU A 3 2.87 22.56 22.31
N ARG A 4 2.73 23.57 21.44
CA ARG A 4 2.79 23.38 19.98
C ARG A 4 4.20 23.03 19.49
N LYS A 5 5.25 23.50 20.18
CA LYS A 5 6.62 23.06 19.90
C LYS A 5 6.78 21.59 20.28
N GLY A 6 6.23 21.15 21.40
CA GLY A 6 6.25 19.74 21.83
C GLY A 6 5.58 18.78 20.85
N ALA A 7 4.39 19.11 20.34
CA ALA A 7 3.72 18.27 19.34
C ALA A 7 4.46 18.22 17.99
N CYS A 8 5.06 19.34 17.57
CA CYS A 8 5.88 19.39 16.35
C CYS A 8 7.19 18.61 16.54
N PHE A 9 7.82 18.70 17.72
CA PHE A 9 9.02 17.95 18.08
C PHE A 9 8.74 16.45 18.18
N ALA A 10 7.59 16.06 18.75
CA ALA A 10 7.16 14.67 18.80
C ALA A 10 6.87 14.12 17.40
N LEU A 11 6.24 14.91 16.52
CA LEU A 11 6.01 14.51 15.13
C LEU A 11 7.32 14.41 14.34
N VAL A 12 8.26 15.35 14.54
CA VAL A 12 9.59 15.32 13.91
C VAL A 12 10.41 14.16 14.46
N ALA A 13 10.37 13.88 15.76
CA ALA A 13 11.03 12.72 16.36
C ALA A 13 10.40 11.40 15.89
N LEU A 14 9.08 11.36 15.69
CA LEU A 14 8.39 10.19 15.12
C LEU A 14 8.78 10.01 13.64
N ILE A 15 8.86 11.09 12.86
CA ILE A 15 9.37 11.06 11.49
C ILE A 15 10.84 10.63 11.48
N PHE A 16 11.66 11.11 12.42
CA PHE A 16 13.08 10.75 12.51
C PHE A 16 13.26 9.30 12.94
N LEU A 17 12.42 8.78 13.84
CA LEU A 17 12.35 7.37 14.21
C LEU A 17 11.89 6.50 13.04
N VAL A 18 10.87 6.95 12.29
CA VAL A 18 10.41 6.26 11.08
C VAL A 18 11.52 6.28 10.01
N MET A 19 12.18 7.42 9.79
CA MET A 19 13.33 7.52 8.89
C MET A 19 14.51 6.67 9.38
N ALA A 20 14.78 6.60 10.70
CA ALA A 20 15.80 5.72 11.24
C ALA A 20 15.43 4.23 11.09
N SER A 21 14.14 3.88 11.12
CA SER A 21 13.69 2.52 10.77
C SER A 21 13.76 2.24 9.27
N VAL A 22 13.68 3.24 8.39
CA VAL A 22 13.98 3.11 6.94
C VAL A 22 15.44 2.72 6.72
N TRP A 23 16.37 3.16 7.58
CA TRP A 23 17.78 2.72 7.54
C TRP A 23 17.99 1.26 7.94
N GLN A 24 16.99 0.62 8.56
CA GLN A 24 16.96 -0.82 8.88
C GLN A 24 16.15 -1.63 7.86
N ALA A 25 15.66 -1.01 6.78
CA ALA A 25 14.99 -1.72 5.71
C ALA A 25 16.00 -2.68 5.05
N THR A 26 15.63 -3.95 4.98
CA THR A 26 16.46 -5.01 4.41
C THR A 26 15.86 -5.48 3.08
N PRO A 27 16.70 -5.88 2.12
CA PRO A 27 16.24 -6.52 0.90
C PRO A 27 15.43 -7.80 1.23
N VAL A 28 14.47 -8.16 0.39
CA VAL A 28 13.67 -9.39 0.57
C VAL A 28 14.53 -10.61 0.24
N GLU A 29 14.69 -11.54 1.19
CA GLU A 29 15.55 -12.73 1.06
C GLU A 29 14.77 -14.04 0.76
N ALA A 30 13.42 -14.00 0.59
CA ALA A 30 12.59 -15.20 0.49
C ALA A 30 11.67 -15.23 -0.75
N CYS A 31 11.58 -16.43 -1.34
CA CYS A 31 10.70 -16.92 -2.40
C CYS A 31 9.25 -16.39 -2.35
N TYR A 32 8.83 -15.55 -3.32
CA TYR A 32 7.57 -14.81 -3.30
C TYR A 32 6.69 -14.88 -4.55
N GLY A 33 5.50 -15.49 -4.48
CA GLY A 33 4.46 -15.41 -5.52
C GLY A 33 4.44 -16.64 -6.42
N PRO A 34 3.63 -16.74 -7.50
CA PRO A 34 4.04 -17.54 -8.66
C PRO A 34 5.36 -16.96 -9.16
N HIS A 35 6.47 -17.50 -8.66
CA HIS A 35 7.79 -16.96 -8.85
C HIS A 35 8.70 -18.01 -9.43
N ILE A 36 9.62 -17.50 -10.22
CA ILE A 36 10.76 -18.26 -10.67
C ILE A 36 11.89 -17.87 -9.72
N THR A 37 12.45 -18.85 -9.03
CA THR A 37 13.83 -18.75 -8.59
C THR A 37 14.72 -19.25 -9.70
N ALA A 38 15.79 -18.56 -10.00
CA ALA A 38 16.80 -19.03 -10.91
C ALA A 38 18.18 -18.61 -10.43
N ASP A 39 19.15 -19.44 -10.72
CA ASP A 39 20.57 -19.17 -10.55
C ASP A 39 21.30 -19.56 -11.82
N ILE A 40 22.51 -19.05 -11.98
CA ILE A 40 23.40 -19.46 -13.05
C ILE A 40 24.59 -20.24 -12.50
N ASP A 41 25.09 -21.17 -13.29
CA ASP A 41 26.26 -21.98 -12.93
C ASP A 41 27.52 -21.14 -12.65
N ARG A 42 27.66 -20.00 -13.33
CA ARG A 42 28.83 -19.11 -13.22
C ARG A 42 28.55 -17.71 -13.72
N ASN A 43 29.12 -16.72 -13.04
CA ASN A 43 28.99 -15.31 -13.38
C ASN A 43 30.14 -14.83 -14.28
N GLU A 44 31.23 -15.57 -14.42
CA GLU A 44 32.36 -15.27 -15.32
C GLU A 44 32.44 -16.32 -16.42
N VAL A 45 32.37 -15.88 -17.67
CA VAL A 45 32.17 -16.75 -18.83
C VAL A 45 33.05 -16.24 -19.97
N ASN A 46 33.66 -17.12 -20.76
CA ASN A 46 34.31 -16.69 -21.99
C ASN A 46 33.31 -16.58 -23.15
N ILE A 47 33.63 -15.77 -24.15
CA ILE A 47 32.81 -15.68 -25.36
C ILE A 47 32.59 -17.08 -25.97
N ASN A 48 31.36 -17.36 -26.42
CA ASN A 48 30.90 -18.66 -26.92
C ASN A 48 30.89 -19.81 -25.90
N GLU A 49 31.10 -19.55 -24.62
CA GLU A 49 30.81 -20.56 -23.60
C GLU A 49 29.32 -20.52 -23.21
N PRO A 50 28.72 -21.70 -22.95
CA PRO A 50 27.34 -21.78 -22.50
C PRO A 50 27.21 -21.41 -21.02
N VAL A 51 26.16 -20.67 -20.70
CA VAL A 51 25.68 -20.48 -19.32
C VAL A 51 24.47 -21.37 -19.10
N ILE A 52 24.44 -22.02 -17.95
CA ILE A 52 23.33 -22.87 -17.53
C ILE A 52 22.55 -22.12 -16.47
N VAL A 53 21.31 -21.76 -16.81
CA VAL A 53 20.33 -21.20 -15.90
C VAL A 53 19.53 -22.36 -15.33
N THR A 54 19.71 -22.65 -14.04
CA THR A 54 18.89 -23.61 -13.30
C THR A 54 17.93 -22.84 -12.43
N GLY A 55 16.68 -23.28 -12.36
CA GLY A 55 15.71 -22.62 -11.51
C GLY A 55 14.54 -23.50 -11.15
N GLN A 56 13.66 -22.96 -10.33
CA GLN A 56 12.46 -23.63 -9.91
C GLN A 56 11.28 -22.66 -10.01
N ILE A 57 10.19 -23.15 -10.59
CA ILE A 57 8.90 -22.49 -10.45
C ILE A 57 8.31 -22.90 -9.10
N CYS A 58 7.93 -21.90 -8.32
CA CYS A 58 7.13 -22.08 -7.11
C CYS A 58 5.77 -21.37 -7.25
N PRO A 59 4.64 -22.10 -7.18
CA PRO A 59 4.54 -23.56 -7.04
C PRO A 59 4.75 -24.29 -8.37
N ALA A 60 5.25 -25.53 -8.30
CA ALA A 60 5.28 -26.46 -9.43
C ALA A 60 3.87 -26.64 -10.02
N GLU A 61 3.76 -26.48 -11.34
CA GLU A 61 2.50 -26.53 -12.07
C GLU A 61 2.68 -27.21 -13.44
N PRO A 62 1.78 -28.14 -13.82
CA PRO A 62 1.87 -28.82 -15.11
C PRO A 62 1.51 -27.89 -16.27
N ASN A 63 2.19 -28.08 -17.42
CA ASN A 63 1.97 -27.35 -18.68
C ASN A 63 2.22 -25.83 -18.62
N VAL A 64 3.05 -25.39 -17.66
CA VAL A 64 3.47 -24.00 -17.56
C VAL A 64 4.78 -23.78 -18.31
N THR A 65 4.89 -22.67 -19.05
CA THR A 65 6.12 -22.29 -19.76
C THR A 65 6.83 -21.15 -19.05
N VAL A 66 8.13 -21.31 -18.79
CA VAL A 66 9.04 -20.23 -18.37
C VAL A 66 9.71 -19.64 -19.58
N ARG A 67 9.70 -18.30 -19.70
CA ARG A 67 10.57 -17.59 -20.66
C ARG A 67 11.84 -17.17 -19.96
N VAL A 68 13.00 -17.56 -20.46
CA VAL A 68 14.30 -17.03 -20.05
C VAL A 68 14.83 -16.13 -21.16
N THR A 69 14.91 -14.83 -20.88
CA THR A 69 15.38 -13.82 -21.82
C THR A 69 16.83 -13.43 -21.52
N PHE A 70 17.73 -13.69 -22.46
CA PHE A 70 19.14 -13.30 -22.40
C PHE A 70 19.33 -12.01 -23.18
N THR A 71 19.63 -10.92 -22.49
CA THR A 71 19.84 -9.59 -23.09
C THR A 71 21.32 -9.35 -23.27
N ARG A 72 21.70 -9.07 -24.52
CA ARG A 72 23.07 -8.77 -24.93
C ARG A 72 23.50 -7.37 -24.44
N PRO A 73 24.82 -7.09 -24.41
CA PRO A 73 25.34 -5.75 -24.07
C PRO A 73 24.83 -4.61 -24.96
N ASP A 74 24.39 -4.91 -26.18
CA ASP A 74 23.84 -3.95 -27.16
C ASP A 74 22.30 -3.82 -27.10
N TYR A 75 21.65 -4.48 -26.14
CA TYR A 75 20.20 -4.53 -25.94
C TYR A 75 19.38 -5.29 -26.98
N THR A 76 20.03 -6.07 -27.83
CA THR A 76 19.34 -7.18 -28.48
C THR A 76 19.13 -8.32 -27.48
N TRP A 77 18.17 -9.22 -27.73
CA TRP A 77 17.86 -10.30 -26.79
C TRP A 77 17.59 -11.64 -27.49
N ILE A 78 17.73 -12.72 -26.72
CA ILE A 78 17.45 -14.10 -27.11
C ILE A 78 16.46 -14.67 -26.10
N ASP A 79 15.31 -15.15 -26.57
CA ASP A 79 14.31 -15.81 -25.73
C ASP A 79 14.44 -17.34 -25.82
N ARG A 80 14.43 -17.99 -24.66
CA ARG A 80 14.29 -19.45 -24.53
C ARG A 80 13.05 -19.76 -23.74
N TRP A 81 12.34 -20.81 -24.15
CA TRP A 81 11.13 -21.27 -23.48
C TRP A 81 11.37 -22.68 -22.98
N VAL A 82 11.05 -22.94 -21.72
CA VAL A 82 11.17 -24.26 -21.09
C VAL A 82 9.89 -24.59 -20.35
N ILE A 83 9.51 -25.87 -20.38
CA ILE A 83 8.42 -26.41 -19.57
C ILE A 83 9.09 -27.08 -18.37
N PRO A 84 8.89 -26.58 -17.15
CA PRO A 84 9.52 -27.13 -15.95
C PRO A 84 8.90 -28.46 -15.53
N ASP A 85 9.59 -29.17 -14.65
CA ASP A 85 9.12 -30.41 -14.07
C ASP A 85 7.76 -30.19 -13.36
N PRO A 86 6.74 -31.02 -13.62
CA PRO A 86 5.40 -30.82 -13.08
C PRO A 86 5.29 -31.11 -11.57
N GLU A 87 6.21 -31.87 -10.98
CA GLU A 87 6.21 -32.25 -9.57
C GLU A 87 7.16 -31.36 -8.75
N THR A 88 8.38 -31.12 -9.24
CA THR A 88 9.38 -30.31 -8.53
C THR A 88 9.36 -28.85 -8.96
N GLY A 89 8.87 -28.53 -10.15
CA GLY A 89 8.91 -27.18 -10.71
C GLY A 89 10.28 -26.79 -11.28
N GLU A 90 11.26 -27.70 -11.26
CA GLU A 90 12.63 -27.42 -11.68
C GLU A 90 12.73 -27.26 -13.20
N PHE A 91 13.55 -26.32 -13.64
CA PHE A 91 13.89 -26.13 -15.03
C PHE A 91 15.36 -25.85 -15.22
N THR A 92 15.84 -26.12 -16.43
CA THR A 92 17.21 -25.82 -16.83
C THR A 92 17.18 -25.27 -18.24
N VAL A 93 17.85 -24.14 -18.45
CA VAL A 93 18.00 -23.49 -19.75
C VAL A 93 19.48 -23.22 -19.99
N THR A 94 19.99 -23.72 -21.10
CA THR A 94 21.37 -23.45 -21.53
C THR A 94 21.37 -22.46 -22.68
N GLN A 95 22.25 -21.46 -22.63
CA GLN A 95 22.43 -20.49 -23.70
C GLN A 95 23.91 -20.10 -23.84
N GLU A 96 24.42 -20.16 -25.07
CA GLU A 96 25.74 -19.65 -25.44
C GLU A 96 25.73 -18.12 -25.54
N LEU A 97 26.73 -17.47 -24.94
CA LEU A 97 26.86 -16.01 -24.93
C LEU A 97 27.83 -15.55 -26.01
N ASP A 98 27.32 -14.90 -27.05
CA ASP A 98 28.02 -14.60 -28.30
C ASP A 98 28.74 -13.24 -28.33
N MET A 99 28.69 -12.47 -27.24
CA MET A 99 29.25 -11.11 -27.17
C MET A 99 29.99 -10.87 -25.85
N ALA A 100 31.17 -10.28 -25.92
CA ALA A 100 31.90 -9.83 -24.74
C ALA A 100 31.20 -8.61 -24.10
N GLY A 101 31.13 -8.58 -22.77
CA GLY A 101 30.44 -7.53 -22.01
C GLY A 101 29.49 -8.10 -20.96
N TYR A 102 28.63 -7.22 -20.46
CA TYR A 102 27.68 -7.57 -19.41
C TYR A 102 26.35 -8.07 -20.00
N TRP A 103 26.02 -9.32 -19.70
CA TRP A 103 24.74 -9.92 -20.07
C TRP A 103 23.76 -9.85 -18.91
N ASN A 104 22.50 -9.55 -19.23
CA ASN A 104 21.39 -9.60 -18.28
C ASN A 104 20.48 -10.77 -18.64
N ILE A 105 20.15 -11.61 -17.66
CA ILE A 105 19.35 -12.81 -17.84
C ILE A 105 18.09 -12.67 -17.00
N PHE A 106 16.94 -12.81 -17.64
CA PHE A 106 15.63 -12.62 -17.02
C PHE A 106 14.79 -13.91 -17.14
N PRO A 107 14.62 -14.67 -16.06
CA PRO A 107 13.57 -15.66 -15.96
C PRO A 107 12.23 -14.94 -15.76
N ILE A 108 11.25 -15.22 -16.62
CA ILE A 108 9.95 -14.52 -16.68
C ILE A 108 8.80 -15.53 -16.67
N ARG A 109 7.92 -15.36 -15.68
CA ARG A 109 6.60 -16.01 -15.54
C ARG A 109 5.65 -15.01 -14.89
N GLY A 110 4.84 -14.33 -15.69
CA GLY A 110 3.92 -13.27 -15.23
C GLY A 110 4.61 -11.97 -14.77
N HIS A 111 5.62 -12.04 -13.90
CA HIS A 111 6.41 -10.92 -13.38
C HIS A 111 7.93 -11.13 -13.54
N ILE A 112 8.69 -10.02 -13.56
CA ILE A 112 10.16 -10.01 -13.61
C ILE A 112 10.68 -9.88 -12.17
N CYS A 113 10.94 -11.00 -11.50
CA CYS A 113 11.41 -11.01 -10.11
C CYS A 113 12.91 -11.31 -10.00
N ASP A 114 13.40 -12.32 -10.73
CA ASP A 114 14.82 -12.67 -10.73
C ASP A 114 15.59 -12.00 -11.87
N ARG A 115 16.77 -11.51 -11.55
CA ARG A 115 17.69 -10.90 -12.51
C ARG A 115 19.06 -11.47 -12.26
N LEU A 116 19.55 -12.23 -13.23
CA LEU A 116 20.88 -12.85 -13.19
C LEU A 116 21.79 -12.11 -14.17
N TYR A 117 23.09 -12.25 -14.00
CA TYR A 117 24.06 -11.58 -14.86
C TYR A 117 25.27 -12.47 -15.13
N ALA A 118 25.82 -12.34 -16.34
CA ALA A 118 27.09 -12.97 -16.69
C ALA A 118 28.04 -11.92 -17.26
N ASN A 119 29.28 -11.93 -16.76
CA ASN A 119 30.40 -11.15 -17.25
C ASN A 119 31.11 -11.99 -18.32
N VAL A 120 31.02 -11.57 -19.58
CA VAL A 120 31.59 -12.32 -20.70
C VAL A 120 32.91 -11.69 -21.13
N THR A 121 34.02 -12.39 -20.92
CA THR A 121 35.37 -11.96 -21.34
C THR A 121 35.76 -12.53 -22.70
N ASP A 122 36.55 -11.79 -23.47
CA ASP A 122 37.17 -12.34 -24.69
C ASP A 122 38.46 -13.07 -24.30
N PRO A 123 38.58 -14.39 -24.52
CA PRO A 123 39.80 -15.14 -24.22
C PRO A 123 41.01 -14.69 -25.06
N LYS A 124 40.79 -13.97 -26.17
CA LYS A 124 41.87 -13.37 -26.98
C LYS A 124 42.42 -12.09 -26.37
N ASP A 125 41.67 -11.43 -25.50
CA ASP A 125 42.09 -10.21 -24.79
C ASP A 125 41.53 -10.19 -23.35
N PRO A 126 42.07 -11.04 -22.45
CA PRO A 126 41.53 -11.23 -21.09
C PRO A 126 41.77 -10.03 -20.17
N LEU A 127 42.61 -9.06 -20.57
CA LEU A 127 42.88 -7.84 -19.82
C LEU A 127 42.10 -6.63 -20.35
N ALA A 128 41.36 -6.79 -21.45
CA ALA A 128 40.49 -5.74 -21.96
C ALA A 128 39.43 -5.40 -20.90
N PRO A 129 39.25 -4.11 -20.55
CA PRO A 129 38.12 -3.72 -19.72
C PRO A 129 36.83 -4.13 -20.44
N LEU A 130 35.97 -4.89 -19.76
CA LEU A 130 34.67 -5.27 -20.29
C LEU A 130 33.97 -4.01 -20.82
N PRO A 131 33.40 -4.04 -22.04
CA PRO A 131 32.67 -2.92 -22.58
C PRO A 131 31.55 -2.58 -21.61
N ARG A 132 31.74 -1.50 -20.85
CA ARG A 132 30.69 -0.93 -20.03
C ARG A 132 29.78 -0.19 -21.00
N PRO A 133 28.46 -0.44 -21.01
CA PRO A 133 27.58 0.51 -21.66
C PRO A 133 27.91 1.89 -21.10
N GLU A 134 28.08 2.90 -21.97
CA GLU A 134 28.16 4.28 -21.51
C GLU A 134 26.87 4.57 -20.76
N LEU A 135 26.91 4.38 -19.45
CA LEU A 135 25.79 4.69 -18.59
C LEU A 135 25.65 6.21 -18.69
N PRO A 136 24.54 6.76 -19.23
CA PRO A 136 24.22 8.15 -18.93
C PRO A 136 24.33 8.27 -17.41
N GLY A 137 25.27 9.11 -16.95
CA GLY A 137 25.60 9.21 -15.54
C GLY A 137 24.32 9.33 -14.71
N TYR A 138 24.31 8.73 -13.52
CA TYR A 138 23.16 8.71 -12.62
C TYR A 138 22.41 10.05 -12.67
N LYS A 139 21.25 10.02 -13.32
CA LYS A 139 20.28 11.09 -13.22
C LYS A 139 19.20 10.51 -12.35
N PRO A 140 19.03 10.95 -11.09
CA PRO A 140 17.76 10.72 -10.43
C PRO A 140 16.68 11.21 -11.41
N ASN A 141 15.51 10.60 -11.45
CA ASN A 141 14.38 11.14 -12.21
C ASN A 141 14.09 12.50 -11.58
N ILE A 142 14.71 13.52 -12.18
CA ILE A 142 14.67 14.88 -11.69
C ILE A 142 13.21 15.29 -11.64
N SER A 143 12.36 14.82 -12.56
CA SER A 143 10.92 15.04 -12.52
C SER A 143 10.28 14.49 -11.24
N LEU A 144 10.66 13.28 -10.80
CA LEU A 144 10.13 12.67 -9.58
C LEU A 144 10.64 13.37 -8.31
N VAL A 145 11.95 13.64 -8.23
CA VAL A 145 12.54 14.39 -7.10
C VAL A 145 11.98 15.81 -7.05
N THR A 146 11.77 16.44 -8.20
CA THR A 146 11.16 17.77 -8.32
C THR A 146 9.69 17.73 -7.94
N VAL A 147 8.91 16.73 -8.35
CA VAL A 147 7.52 16.57 -7.92
C VAL A 147 7.43 16.32 -6.41
N ALA A 148 8.33 15.51 -5.84
CA ALA A 148 8.40 15.27 -4.41
C ALA A 148 8.76 16.54 -3.64
N ALA A 149 9.82 17.22 -4.05
CA ALA A 149 10.26 18.48 -3.48
C ALA A 149 9.16 19.55 -3.59
N ILE A 150 8.56 19.75 -4.76
CA ILE A 150 7.45 20.68 -4.97
C ILE A 150 6.27 20.31 -4.09
N SER A 151 5.88 19.04 -4.01
CA SER A 151 4.73 18.61 -3.21
C SER A 151 4.95 18.85 -1.71
N ILE A 152 6.15 18.55 -1.21
CA ILE A 152 6.54 18.80 0.19
C ILE A 152 6.64 20.31 0.44
N SER A 153 7.26 21.08 -0.46
CA SER A 153 7.38 22.54 -0.37
C SER A 153 6.01 23.23 -0.43
N VAL A 154 5.12 22.83 -1.34
CA VAL A 154 3.74 23.33 -1.41
C VAL A 154 2.97 22.96 -0.14
N GLY A 155 3.13 21.74 0.38
CA GLY A 155 2.57 21.34 1.66
C GLY A 155 3.09 22.19 2.82
N ALA A 156 4.40 22.45 2.88
CA ALA A 156 5.05 23.26 3.90
C ALA A 156 4.64 24.73 3.81
N VAL A 157 4.55 25.29 2.59
CA VAL A 157 4.05 26.64 2.34
C VAL A 157 2.58 26.74 2.74
N ALA A 158 1.74 25.79 2.36
CA ALA A 158 0.33 25.76 2.78
C ALA A 158 0.18 25.65 4.31
N ALA A 159 1.04 24.89 4.98
CA ALA A 159 1.06 24.80 6.44
C ALA A 159 1.53 26.10 7.11
N THR A 160 2.52 26.80 6.54
CA THR A 160 3.09 28.04 7.11
C THR A 160 2.26 29.29 6.77
N THR A 161 1.75 29.45 5.55
CA THR A 161 0.76 30.50 5.23
C THR A 161 -0.59 30.23 5.91
N GLY A 162 -0.96 28.96 6.10
CA GLY A 162 -2.06 28.55 6.96
C GLY A 162 -1.90 28.98 8.43
N ARG A 163 -0.66 29.24 8.91
CA ARG A 163 -0.42 29.81 10.25
C ARG A 163 -0.73 31.30 10.36
N LYS A 164 -0.68 32.07 9.27
CA LYS A 164 -1.02 33.50 9.28
C LYS A 164 -2.51 33.74 9.55
N ASN A 165 -3.38 32.87 9.05
CA ASN A 165 -4.79 32.82 9.45
C ASN A 165 -4.94 31.86 10.64
N LYS A 166 -5.15 32.38 11.87
CA LYS A 166 -5.23 31.61 13.13
C LYS A 166 -6.19 30.40 13.08
N THR A 167 -7.13 30.40 12.13
CA THR A 167 -8.30 29.51 12.01
C THR A 167 -8.12 28.32 11.06
N ARG A 168 -7.04 28.22 10.28
CA ARG A 168 -6.83 27.18 9.23
C ARG A 168 -5.64 26.23 9.48
N ASN A 169 -5.23 26.10 10.73
CA ASN A 169 -4.00 25.40 11.10
C ASN A 169 -4.09 23.87 10.95
N ILE A 170 -5.25 23.26 11.18
CA ILE A 170 -5.37 21.79 11.29
C ILE A 170 -5.56 21.17 9.91
N SER A 171 -6.46 21.72 9.10
CA SER A 171 -6.70 21.21 7.74
C SER A 171 -5.47 21.34 6.83
N SER A 172 -4.66 22.38 7.02
CA SER A 172 -3.41 22.60 6.26
C SER A 172 -2.30 21.68 6.74
N LEU A 173 -2.14 21.52 8.06
CA LEU A 173 -1.19 20.57 8.66
C LEU A 173 -1.49 19.13 8.22
N ARG A 174 -2.76 18.74 8.21
CA ARG A 174 -3.16 17.39 7.78
C ARG A 174 -2.78 17.11 6.33
N LEU A 175 -2.98 18.08 5.44
CA LEU A 175 -2.56 17.93 4.05
C LEU A 175 -1.04 17.69 3.96
N PHE A 176 -0.26 18.49 4.69
CA PHE A 176 1.20 18.33 4.72
C PHE A 176 1.61 16.94 5.23
N VAL A 177 1.01 16.48 6.33
CA VAL A 177 1.25 15.14 6.88
C VAL A 177 0.87 14.05 5.88
N GLN A 178 -0.29 14.15 5.22
CA GLN A 178 -0.73 13.18 4.22
C GLN A 178 0.23 13.11 3.02
N ILE A 179 0.66 14.25 2.50
CA ILE A 179 1.59 14.32 1.38
C ILE A 179 2.95 13.72 1.77
N GLY A 180 3.51 14.15 2.90
CA GLY A 180 4.79 13.62 3.40
C GLY A 180 4.74 12.11 3.64
N PHE A 181 3.64 11.61 4.21
CA PHE A 181 3.49 10.19 4.49
C PHE A 181 3.39 9.33 3.22
N ILE A 182 2.82 9.84 2.12
CA ILE A 182 2.83 9.12 0.83
C ILE A 182 4.26 8.89 0.36
N PHE A 183 5.12 9.90 0.46
CA PHE A 183 6.53 9.76 0.09
C PHE A 183 7.27 8.75 0.97
N ILE A 184 6.93 8.68 2.26
CA ILE A 184 7.49 7.67 3.17
C ILE A 184 6.98 6.27 2.80
N LEU A 185 5.67 6.12 2.60
CA LEU A 185 5.04 4.83 2.32
C LEU A 185 5.55 4.20 1.02
N PHE A 186 5.89 5.04 0.04
CA PHE A 186 6.39 4.64 -1.27
C PHE A 186 7.85 5.04 -1.48
N PHE A 187 8.63 5.18 -0.40
CA PHE A 187 9.98 5.74 -0.45
C PHE A 187 10.94 4.92 -1.32
N GLY A 188 10.76 3.59 -1.37
CA GLY A 188 11.51 2.70 -2.26
C GLY A 188 11.43 3.11 -3.74
N MET A 189 10.32 3.74 -4.16
CA MET A 189 10.18 4.26 -5.54
C MET A 189 11.14 5.42 -5.85
N PHE A 190 11.57 6.17 -4.84
CA PHE A 190 12.37 7.40 -5.02
C PHE A 190 13.87 7.15 -4.92
N ILE A 191 14.28 6.13 -4.15
CA ILE A 191 15.70 5.77 -3.99
C ILE A 191 16.21 5.06 -5.25
N ASP A 192 15.37 4.27 -5.92
CA ASP A 192 15.86 3.29 -6.87
C ASP A 192 15.01 3.20 -8.16
N HIS A 193 15.28 4.11 -9.09
CA HIS A 193 14.80 3.96 -10.47
C HIS A 193 15.94 4.29 -11.43
N ARG A 194 16.87 3.37 -11.62
CA ARG A 194 17.71 3.42 -12.82
C ARG A 194 16.89 2.94 -14.01
N VAL A 195 16.49 3.86 -14.89
CA VAL A 195 15.78 3.56 -16.16
C VAL A 195 16.79 3.23 -17.27
N VAL A 196 17.85 2.48 -16.94
CA VAL A 196 18.95 2.21 -17.88
C VAL A 196 19.38 0.77 -17.71
N PRO A 197 19.91 0.11 -18.74
CA PRO A 197 20.31 -1.27 -18.60
C PRO A 197 21.67 -1.31 -17.89
N VAL A 198 21.66 -1.85 -16.70
CA VAL A 198 22.84 -2.03 -15.85
C VAL A 198 22.98 -3.55 -15.62
N PRO A 199 24.20 -4.08 -15.39
CA PRO A 199 24.37 -5.46 -14.93
C PRO A 199 23.51 -5.75 -13.70
N ALA A 200 22.88 -6.92 -13.63
CA ALA A 200 21.92 -7.27 -12.57
C ALA A 200 22.47 -7.11 -11.13
N GLU A 201 23.78 -7.24 -10.93
CA GLU A 201 24.48 -7.01 -9.65
C GLU A 201 24.22 -5.62 -9.04
N GLN A 202 23.90 -4.61 -9.86
CA GLN A 202 23.72 -3.21 -9.41
C GLN A 202 22.26 -2.78 -9.34
N ILE A 203 21.32 -3.71 -9.45
CA ILE A 203 19.88 -3.47 -9.41
C ILE A 203 19.39 -3.95 -8.04
N THR A 204 19.07 -3.02 -7.14
CA THR A 204 18.56 -3.35 -5.81
C THR A 204 17.13 -3.94 -5.87
N PRO A 205 16.75 -4.78 -4.89
CA PRO A 205 15.43 -5.40 -4.86
C PRO A 205 14.32 -4.35 -4.76
N HIS A 206 13.21 -4.65 -5.45
CA HIS A 206 12.10 -3.72 -5.72
C HIS A 206 11.38 -3.16 -4.49
N GLU A 207 11.62 -3.68 -3.29
CA GLU A 207 10.89 -3.33 -2.07
C GLU A 207 11.84 -3.11 -0.88
N TYR A 208 11.75 -1.92 -0.28
CA TYR A 208 12.43 -1.59 0.97
C TYR A 208 11.44 -1.70 2.12
N LEU A 209 11.17 -2.93 2.54
CA LEU A 209 10.17 -3.21 3.57
C LEU A 209 10.73 -2.86 4.96
N ILE A 210 9.95 -2.12 5.75
CA ILE A 210 10.25 -1.89 7.15
C ILE A 210 9.64 -3.05 7.97
N ILE A 211 10.43 -3.60 8.89
CA ILE A 211 10.03 -4.65 9.84
C ILE A 211 9.53 -5.90 9.07
N ASN A 212 10.46 -6.59 8.41
CA ASN A 212 10.23 -7.90 7.79
C ASN A 212 10.26 -9.07 8.79
N ASN A 213 10.54 -8.80 10.07
CA ASN A 213 10.47 -9.78 11.15
C ASN A 213 9.84 -9.12 12.39
N VAL A 214 8.72 -9.67 12.86
CA VAL A 214 8.05 -9.24 14.09
C VAL A 214 8.04 -10.39 15.07
N LEU A 215 8.78 -10.26 16.18
CA LEU A 215 8.82 -11.26 17.25
C LEU A 215 9.20 -12.68 16.76
N GLY A 216 10.11 -12.78 15.79
CA GLY A 216 10.53 -14.05 15.17
C GLY A 216 9.64 -14.52 14.03
N VAL A 217 8.54 -13.81 13.73
CA VAL A 217 7.63 -14.13 12.62
C VAL A 217 8.05 -13.35 11.38
N SER A 218 8.40 -14.07 10.31
CA SER A 218 8.75 -13.47 9.01
C SER A 218 7.52 -12.85 8.34
N MET A 219 7.65 -11.57 7.99
CA MET A 219 6.68 -10.74 7.27
C MET A 219 7.26 -10.27 5.94
N PRO A 220 7.38 -11.17 4.94
CA PRO A 220 7.94 -10.84 3.63
C PRO A 220 7.04 -9.88 2.82
N ASP A 221 5.79 -9.71 3.21
CA ASP A 221 4.85 -8.73 2.62
C ASP A 221 4.97 -7.32 3.22
N GLY A 222 5.85 -7.15 4.22
CA GLY A 222 6.02 -5.93 4.98
C GLY A 222 5.10 -5.83 6.19
N PHE A 223 5.25 -4.75 6.96
CA PHE A 223 4.48 -4.56 8.18
C PHE A 223 3.01 -4.17 7.91
N PRO A 224 2.02 -4.85 8.52
CA PRO A 224 0.60 -4.52 8.40
C PRO A 224 0.28 -3.13 8.93
N ILE A 225 -0.16 -2.25 8.04
CA ILE A 225 -0.64 -0.92 8.43
C ILE A 225 -2.14 -0.75 8.20
N PRO A 226 -2.87 -0.09 9.13
CA PRO A 226 -4.32 0.12 9.05
C PRO A 226 -4.68 1.29 8.12
N LEU A 227 -4.11 1.31 6.92
CA LEU A 227 -4.42 2.26 5.85
C LEU A 227 -4.25 1.60 4.46
N PHE A 228 -4.63 2.32 3.42
CA PHE A 228 -4.50 1.84 2.04
C PHE A 228 -3.08 2.08 1.51
N GLY A 229 -2.16 1.18 1.85
CA GLY A 229 -0.88 0.99 1.16
C GLY A 229 -1.05 -0.12 0.14
N CYS A 230 -1.21 0.25 -1.14
CA CYS A 230 -1.48 -0.75 -2.17
C CYS A 230 -0.30 -1.72 -2.28
N TYR A 231 -0.58 -3.01 -2.39
CA TYR A 231 0.42 -4.07 -2.51
C TYR A 231 1.10 -4.09 -3.90
N TYR A 232 0.32 -3.85 -4.96
CA TYR A 232 0.76 -3.94 -6.36
C TYR A 232 1.82 -2.92 -6.84
N PRO A 233 1.88 -1.66 -6.37
CA PRO A 233 2.96 -0.76 -6.74
C PRO A 233 4.32 -1.19 -6.18
N CYS A 234 5.37 -1.13 -6.99
CA CYS A 234 6.76 -1.33 -6.56
C CYS A 234 7.22 -0.25 -5.57
N GLY A 235 8.26 -0.53 -4.77
CA GLY A 235 8.92 0.45 -3.90
C GLY A 235 8.11 0.86 -2.66
N LYS A 236 7.18 0.01 -2.23
CA LYS A 236 6.44 0.19 -0.98
C LYS A 236 7.29 -0.18 0.23
N ILE A 237 6.97 0.44 1.37
CA ILE A 237 7.62 0.20 2.66
C ILE A 237 6.77 -0.67 3.61
N ALA A 238 5.44 -0.60 3.44
CA ALA A 238 4.46 -1.29 4.27
C ALA A 238 3.17 -1.54 3.48
N THR A 239 2.41 -2.54 3.91
CA THR A 239 1.29 -3.09 3.13
C THR A 239 -0.06 -2.89 3.82
N CYS A 240 -1.11 -2.79 3.01
CA CYS A 240 -2.47 -2.69 3.53
C CYS A 240 -2.86 -3.95 4.29
N ALA A 241 -3.23 -3.78 5.56
CA ALA A 241 -3.70 -4.84 6.42
C ALA A 241 -4.89 -5.66 5.87
N LEU A 242 -5.73 -5.09 4.99
CA LEU A 242 -6.81 -5.87 4.35
C LEU A 242 -6.27 -6.85 3.32
N TRP A 243 -5.23 -6.47 2.57
CA TRP A 243 -4.60 -7.38 1.61
C TRP A 243 -4.01 -8.54 2.41
N GLU A 244 -3.15 -8.25 3.39
CA GLU A 244 -2.53 -9.27 4.24
C GLU A 244 -3.56 -10.13 4.97
N LEU A 245 -4.66 -9.56 5.46
CA LEU A 245 -5.72 -10.34 6.10
C LEU A 245 -6.30 -11.38 5.15
N GLN A 246 -6.53 -11.01 3.88
CA GLN A 246 -7.02 -11.96 2.89
C GLN A 246 -5.90 -12.95 2.57
N THR A 247 -4.72 -12.50 2.16
CA THR A 247 -3.61 -13.38 1.75
C THR A 247 -3.14 -14.33 2.86
N TYR A 248 -3.20 -13.91 4.13
CA TYR A 248 -2.85 -14.71 5.31
C TYR A 248 -4.01 -15.53 5.89
N ILE A 249 -5.25 -15.32 5.45
CA ILE A 249 -6.32 -16.33 5.59
C ILE A 249 -6.13 -17.45 4.55
N TYR A 250 -5.48 -17.14 3.42
CA TYR A 250 -5.18 -18.06 2.33
C TYR A 250 -3.96 -19.01 2.44
N PRO A 251 -3.17 -19.09 3.53
CA PRO A 251 -2.17 -20.14 3.71
C PRO A 251 -2.65 -21.20 4.72
N PHE A 252 -2.36 -22.45 4.37
CA PHE A 252 -2.60 -23.68 5.11
C PHE A 252 -2.07 -23.57 6.54
N TRP A 253 -2.88 -23.95 7.53
CA TRP A 253 -2.58 -23.82 8.96
C TRP A 253 -1.28 -24.51 9.40
N ASP A 254 -0.77 -25.44 8.58
CA ASP A 254 0.38 -26.28 8.89
C ASP A 254 1.60 -26.10 7.96
N VAL A 255 1.51 -25.28 6.91
CA VAL A 255 2.59 -25.18 5.91
C VAL A 255 2.87 -23.74 5.51
N GLY A 256 4.15 -23.44 5.42
CA GLY A 256 4.70 -22.18 4.96
C GLY A 256 4.49 -21.91 3.48
N HIS A 257 3.24 -21.83 3.01
CA HIS A 257 2.94 -21.60 1.59
C HIS A 257 1.74 -20.66 1.45
N GLY A 258 1.82 -19.60 0.64
CA GLY A 258 0.66 -18.80 0.22
C GLY A 258 0.93 -18.02 -1.06
N TRP A 259 -0.04 -17.87 -1.96
CA TRP A 259 0.14 -17.24 -3.30
C TRP A 259 1.43 -17.64 -4.05
N GLY A 260 1.94 -18.86 -3.88
CA GLY A 260 3.23 -19.30 -4.46
C GLY A 260 4.49 -18.82 -3.71
N VAL A 261 4.33 -18.01 -2.68
CA VAL A 261 5.35 -17.61 -1.71
C VAL A 261 5.56 -18.74 -0.70
N ASP A 262 6.82 -19.11 -0.48
CA ASP A 262 7.19 -20.02 0.59
C ASP A 262 7.64 -19.22 1.81
N TYR A 263 7.13 -19.63 2.95
CA TYR A 263 6.97 -18.80 4.12
C TYR A 263 7.53 -19.52 5.33
N VAL A 264 8.61 -19.01 5.91
CA VAL A 264 9.26 -19.66 7.06
C VAL A 264 8.34 -19.79 8.29
N SER A 265 7.32 -18.93 8.39
CA SER A 265 6.36 -18.91 9.52
C SER A 265 4.95 -19.33 9.10
N THR A 266 4.21 -19.96 10.01
CA THR A 266 2.84 -20.44 9.76
C THR A 266 1.88 -19.26 9.55
N GLY A 267 0.84 -19.48 8.74
CA GLY A 267 -0.21 -18.48 8.49
C GLY A 267 -0.87 -17.97 9.78
N ALA A 268 -1.09 -18.87 10.75
CA ALA A 268 -1.66 -18.51 12.05
C ALA A 268 -0.80 -17.52 12.83
N MET A 269 0.53 -17.70 12.86
CA MET A 269 1.45 -16.77 13.55
C MET A 269 1.41 -15.38 12.92
N ARG A 270 1.30 -15.31 11.59
CA ARG A 270 1.19 -14.03 10.87
C ARG A 270 -0.14 -13.35 11.08
N LEU A 271 -1.23 -14.10 11.10
CA LEU A 271 -2.54 -13.57 11.49
C LEU A 271 -2.50 -13.01 12.91
N VAL A 272 -1.82 -13.67 13.86
CA VAL A 272 -1.64 -13.13 15.22
C VAL A 272 -0.89 -11.79 15.19
N VAL A 273 0.20 -11.68 14.42
CA VAL A 273 0.92 -10.41 14.29
C VAL A 273 0.08 -9.36 13.56
N LEU A 274 -0.67 -9.73 12.53
CA LEU A 274 -1.56 -8.84 11.79
C LEU A 274 -2.67 -8.29 12.67
N PHE A 275 -3.40 -9.17 13.37
CA PHE A 275 -4.45 -8.72 14.27
C PHE A 275 -3.86 -7.98 15.47
N GLY A 276 -2.73 -8.44 16.02
CA GLY A 276 -2.03 -7.79 17.12
C GLY A 276 -1.59 -6.37 16.79
N SER A 277 -0.97 -6.17 15.63
CA SER A 277 -0.55 -4.85 15.13
C SER A 277 -1.74 -3.96 14.80
N ILE A 278 -2.78 -4.46 14.11
CA ILE A 278 -3.99 -3.67 13.83
C ILE A 278 -4.68 -3.27 15.12
N ILE A 279 -4.85 -4.18 16.08
CA ILE A 279 -5.48 -3.91 17.38
C ILE A 279 -4.65 -2.87 18.13
N LEU A 280 -3.33 -3.07 18.25
CA LEU A 280 -2.44 -2.15 18.94
C LEU A 280 -2.52 -0.74 18.33
N LEU A 281 -2.33 -0.63 17.01
CA LEU A 281 -2.40 0.65 16.31
C LEU A 281 -3.79 1.27 16.36
N SER A 282 -4.85 0.46 16.26
CA SER A 282 -6.23 0.92 16.35
C SER A 282 -6.59 1.41 17.74
N VAL A 283 -6.12 0.76 18.81
CA VAL A 283 -6.37 1.18 20.19
C VAL A 283 -5.59 2.47 20.48
N VAL A 284 -4.32 2.54 20.10
CA VAL A 284 -3.46 3.69 20.39
C VAL A 284 -3.91 4.93 19.59
N LEU A 285 -4.18 4.78 18.29
CA LEU A 285 -4.41 5.90 17.38
C LEU A 285 -5.83 5.98 16.81
N GLY A 286 -6.68 4.97 17.01
CA GLY A 286 -8.05 4.97 16.48
C GLY A 286 -8.08 5.01 14.95
N LYS A 287 -9.08 5.72 14.42
CA LYS A 287 -9.19 6.04 12.98
C LYS A 287 -8.31 7.21 12.52
N PHE A 288 -7.33 7.63 13.32
CA PHE A 288 -6.42 8.70 12.94
C PHE A 288 -5.71 8.42 11.61
N PHE A 289 -5.34 7.16 11.34
CA PHE A 289 -4.75 6.73 10.06
C PHE A 289 -5.61 7.12 8.85
N CYS A 290 -6.92 6.85 8.91
CA CYS A 290 -7.86 7.21 7.85
C CYS A 290 -8.01 8.73 7.65
N GLY A 291 -7.86 9.50 8.73
CA GLY A 291 -7.93 10.96 8.72
C GLY A 291 -6.68 11.62 8.15
N TRP A 292 -5.51 11.17 8.61
CA TRP A 292 -4.24 11.91 8.53
C TRP A 292 -3.13 11.24 7.71
N LEU A 293 -3.18 9.93 7.48
CA LEU A 293 -2.07 9.19 6.85
C LEU A 293 -2.48 8.48 5.55
N CYS A 294 -3.74 8.06 5.44
CA CYS A 294 -4.21 7.27 4.30
C CYS A 294 -4.09 8.02 2.96
N PRO A 295 -3.37 7.47 1.95
CA PRO A 295 -3.23 8.08 0.63
C PRO A 295 -4.57 8.24 -0.11
N PHE A 296 -5.46 7.25 0.01
CA PHE A 296 -6.80 7.33 -0.58
C PHE A 296 -7.67 8.41 0.10
N GLY A 297 -7.38 8.74 1.36
CA GLY A 297 -7.97 9.88 2.04
C GLY A 297 -7.50 11.22 1.46
N LEU A 298 -6.22 11.32 1.08
CA LEU A 298 -5.67 12.47 0.38
C LEU A 298 -6.34 12.64 -0.98
N TYR A 299 -6.44 11.55 -1.77
CA TYR A 299 -7.11 11.54 -3.06
C TYR A 299 -8.52 12.16 -3.01
N GLN A 300 -9.35 11.74 -2.06
CA GLN A 300 -10.70 12.30 -1.88
C GLN A 300 -10.72 13.75 -1.38
N ASP A 301 -9.73 14.15 -0.57
CA ASP A 301 -9.59 15.55 -0.15
C ASP A 301 -9.13 16.44 -1.32
N LEU A 302 -8.29 15.94 -2.23
CA LEU A 302 -7.89 16.62 -3.46
C LEU A 302 -9.09 16.82 -4.39
N ILE A 303 -9.89 15.77 -4.62
CA ILE A 303 -11.16 15.89 -5.36
C ILE A 303 -12.08 16.94 -4.71
N SER A 304 -12.19 16.93 -3.38
CA SER A 304 -13.00 17.90 -2.65
C SER A 304 -12.51 19.35 -2.83
N ARG A 305 -11.19 19.56 -2.95
CA ARG A 305 -10.58 20.87 -3.25
C ARG A 305 -10.80 21.27 -4.69
N PHE A 306 -10.63 20.34 -5.63
CA PHE A 306 -10.90 20.55 -7.05
C PHE A 306 -12.36 20.99 -7.27
N ARG A 307 -13.33 20.27 -6.69
CA ARG A 307 -14.73 20.70 -6.68
C ARG A 307 -14.93 22.11 -6.12
N LYS A 308 -14.25 22.43 -5.01
CA LYS A 308 -14.35 23.77 -4.40
C LYS A 308 -13.79 24.85 -5.32
N ALA A 309 -12.71 24.55 -6.05
CA ALA A 309 -12.16 25.43 -7.08
C ALA A 309 -13.17 25.67 -8.21
N LEU A 310 -13.93 24.64 -8.61
CA LEU A 310 -15.05 24.75 -9.54
C LEU A 310 -16.31 25.42 -8.95
N LYS A 311 -16.28 25.88 -7.69
CA LYS A 311 -17.40 26.51 -6.96
C LYS A 311 -18.69 25.67 -6.87
N ILE A 312 -18.61 24.37 -7.13
CA ILE A 312 -19.76 23.45 -7.03
C ILE A 312 -20.01 23.09 -5.57
N LYS A 313 -21.25 23.11 -5.07
CA LYS A 313 -21.59 22.71 -3.70
C LYS A 313 -21.56 21.18 -3.53
N TYR A 314 -21.12 20.69 -2.37
CA TYR A 314 -21.19 19.25 -2.06
C TYR A 314 -22.60 18.88 -1.58
N ARG A 315 -22.97 17.62 -1.75
CA ARG A 315 -24.22 17.05 -1.25
C ARG A 315 -24.01 16.38 0.11
N THR A 316 -25.07 16.32 0.89
CA THR A 316 -25.12 15.60 2.17
C THR A 316 -26.17 14.50 2.11
N PHE A 317 -26.00 13.44 2.91
CA PHE A 317 -27.04 12.44 3.06
C PHE A 317 -27.96 12.82 4.22
N SER A 318 -29.15 12.21 4.27
CA SER A 318 -29.95 12.21 5.48
C SER A 318 -29.24 11.41 6.57
N ASP A 319 -29.41 11.79 7.84
CA ASP A 319 -28.70 11.16 8.96
C ASP A 319 -28.95 9.63 9.00
N ARG A 320 -30.22 9.22 8.86
CA ARG A 320 -30.64 7.81 8.78
C ARG A 320 -29.98 7.03 7.65
N PHE A 321 -29.88 7.63 6.44
CA PHE A 321 -29.22 6.96 5.32
C PHE A 321 -27.71 6.86 5.55
N ASN A 322 -27.09 7.92 6.09
CA ASN A 322 -25.66 7.93 6.38
C ASN A 322 -25.27 6.83 7.37
N GLU A 323 -26.04 6.65 8.45
CA GLU A 323 -25.81 5.58 9.43
C GLU A 323 -25.86 4.19 8.79
N ARG A 324 -26.90 3.91 7.98
CA ARG A 324 -27.01 2.65 7.23
C ARG A 324 -25.86 2.47 6.24
N PHE A 325 -25.43 3.54 5.58
CA PHE A 325 -24.32 3.50 4.64
C PHE A 325 -22.99 3.16 5.32
N HIS A 326 -22.77 3.63 6.56
CA HIS A 326 -21.63 3.18 7.38
C HIS A 326 -21.76 1.71 7.80
N GLN A 327 -22.98 1.22 8.07
CA GLN A 327 -23.23 -0.18 8.41
C GLN A 327 -22.89 -1.12 7.25
N LEU A 328 -23.11 -0.70 6.00
CA LEU A 328 -22.71 -1.47 4.82
C LEU A 328 -21.21 -1.78 4.79
N GLY A 329 -20.34 -0.93 5.35
CA GLY A 329 -18.91 -1.23 5.45
C GLY A 329 -18.61 -2.48 6.28
N TYR A 330 -19.41 -2.76 7.32
CA TYR A 330 -19.29 -3.99 8.12
C TYR A 330 -19.84 -5.21 7.37
N VAL A 331 -20.91 -5.03 6.59
CA VAL A 331 -21.46 -6.10 5.73
C VAL A 331 -20.44 -6.48 4.65
N ILE A 332 -19.80 -5.49 4.00
CA ILE A 332 -18.73 -5.73 3.03
C ILE A 332 -17.56 -6.42 3.71
N LEU A 333 -17.12 -5.97 4.89
CA LEU A 333 -16.05 -6.65 5.63
C LEU A 333 -16.39 -8.11 5.94
N ALA A 334 -17.60 -8.39 6.44
CA ALA A 334 -18.05 -9.76 6.73
C ALA A 334 -18.09 -10.62 5.45
N LEU A 335 -18.65 -10.09 4.37
CA LEU A 335 -18.69 -10.76 3.07
C LEU A 335 -17.29 -11.04 2.54
N LEU A 336 -16.34 -10.10 2.68
CA LEU A 336 -14.95 -10.30 2.28
C LEU A 336 -14.28 -11.42 3.07
N ILE A 337 -14.47 -11.46 4.40
CA ILE A 337 -13.92 -12.53 5.23
C ILE A 337 -14.55 -13.88 4.86
N ILE A 338 -15.88 -13.92 4.66
CA ILE A 338 -16.58 -15.13 4.24
C ILE A 338 -16.08 -15.60 2.87
N LEU A 339 -15.98 -14.72 1.88
CA LEU A 339 -15.45 -15.05 0.56
C LEU A 339 -13.99 -15.52 0.65
N SER A 340 -13.18 -14.90 1.52
CA SER A 340 -11.81 -15.35 1.73
C SER A 340 -11.74 -16.77 2.29
N VAL A 341 -12.60 -17.11 3.25
CA VAL A 341 -12.71 -18.47 3.79
C VAL A 341 -13.26 -19.45 2.76
N ILE A 342 -14.25 -19.03 1.96
CA ILE A 342 -14.85 -19.88 0.93
C ILE A 342 -13.84 -20.18 -0.19
N PHE A 343 -13.17 -19.19 -0.76
CA PHE A 343 -12.18 -19.51 -1.80
C PHE A 343 -10.87 -20.08 -1.26
N GLY A 344 -10.63 -19.96 0.05
CA GLY A 344 -9.61 -20.70 0.79
C GLY A 344 -10.06 -22.10 1.25
N SER A 345 -11.25 -22.59 0.88
CA SER A 345 -11.84 -23.80 1.48
C SER A 345 -10.99 -25.05 1.32
N GLN A 346 -10.38 -25.24 0.15
CA GLN A 346 -9.54 -26.39 -0.13
C GLN A 346 -8.31 -26.40 0.77
N ALA A 347 -7.80 -25.20 1.09
CA ALA A 347 -6.67 -25.05 2.00
C ALA A 347 -7.07 -25.21 3.47
N LEU A 348 -8.28 -24.80 3.85
CA LEU A 348 -8.76 -24.83 5.23
C LEU A 348 -9.34 -26.20 5.65
N PHE A 349 -10.07 -26.85 4.75
CA PHE A 349 -10.87 -28.04 5.07
C PHE A 349 -10.49 -29.26 4.24
N GLY A 350 -9.46 -29.17 3.39
CA GLY A 350 -9.08 -30.24 2.46
C GLY A 350 -10.16 -30.56 1.41
N THR A 351 -11.19 -29.73 1.29
CA THR A 351 -12.36 -29.96 0.43
C THR A 351 -12.72 -28.71 -0.37
N GLN A 352 -13.17 -28.92 -1.62
CA GLN A 352 -13.64 -27.84 -2.49
C GLN A 352 -15.09 -27.50 -2.15
N LEU A 353 -15.30 -26.39 -1.43
CA LEU A 353 -16.65 -25.84 -1.21
C LEU A 353 -17.22 -25.26 -2.53
N VAL A 354 -16.36 -24.76 -3.41
CA VAL A 354 -16.69 -24.22 -4.73
C VAL A 354 -15.67 -24.76 -5.73
N SER A 355 -16.10 -25.14 -6.93
CA SER A 355 -15.19 -25.63 -7.97
C SER A 355 -14.17 -24.56 -8.38
N GLY A 356 -12.91 -24.97 -8.58
CA GLY A 356 -11.82 -24.06 -8.97
C GLY A 356 -11.12 -23.34 -7.81
N THR A 357 -11.36 -23.75 -6.56
CA THR A 357 -10.59 -23.31 -5.36
C THR A 357 -9.30 -24.11 -5.14
N GLU A 358 -9.00 -25.05 -6.03
CA GLU A 358 -7.74 -25.78 -6.05
C GLU A 358 -6.53 -24.91 -6.38
N LYS A 359 -5.36 -25.35 -5.92
CA LYS A 359 -4.08 -24.74 -6.28
C LYS A 359 -3.95 -24.75 -7.81
N GLY A 360 -3.75 -23.57 -8.40
CA GLY A 360 -3.75 -23.38 -9.85
C GLY A 360 -5.15 -23.31 -10.49
N GLY A 361 -6.21 -23.50 -9.71
CA GLY A 361 -7.59 -23.35 -10.14
C GLY A 361 -7.97 -21.89 -10.43
N PHE A 362 -9.06 -21.71 -11.17
CA PHE A 362 -9.52 -20.39 -11.60
C PHE A 362 -9.79 -19.42 -10.43
N ILE A 363 -10.52 -19.87 -9.40
CA ILE A 363 -10.87 -18.99 -8.28
C ILE A 363 -9.62 -18.68 -7.45
N TYR A 364 -8.72 -19.66 -7.30
CA TYR A 364 -7.43 -19.50 -6.64
C TYR A 364 -6.57 -18.40 -7.29
N ASN A 365 -6.40 -18.43 -8.61
CA ASN A 365 -5.53 -17.48 -9.32
C ASN A 365 -6.08 -16.04 -9.38
N TYR A 366 -7.41 -15.86 -9.45
CA TYR A 366 -8.00 -14.54 -9.71
C TYR A 366 -8.71 -13.92 -8.50
N PHE A 367 -9.28 -14.73 -7.61
CA PHE A 367 -10.18 -14.26 -6.56
C PHE A 367 -9.67 -14.48 -5.14
N ALA A 368 -8.46 -15.00 -4.95
CA ALA A 368 -7.90 -15.22 -3.62
C ALA A 368 -7.69 -13.93 -2.79
N ALA A 369 -7.71 -12.74 -3.42
CA ALA A 369 -7.81 -11.45 -2.73
C ALA A 369 -9.07 -10.69 -3.19
N PRO A 370 -10.28 -11.09 -2.73
CA PRO A 370 -11.54 -10.61 -3.28
C PRO A 370 -11.71 -9.09 -3.20
N PHE A 371 -11.26 -8.46 -2.10
CA PHE A 371 -11.31 -7.00 -1.95
C PHE A 371 -10.41 -6.29 -2.97
N CYS A 372 -9.25 -6.87 -3.29
CA CYS A 372 -8.30 -6.25 -4.20
C CYS A 372 -8.80 -6.22 -5.64
N GLN A 373 -9.80 -7.03 -5.97
CA GLN A 373 -10.52 -6.99 -7.26
C GLN A 373 -11.59 -5.90 -7.33
N VAL A 374 -11.95 -5.28 -6.20
CA VAL A 374 -12.90 -4.16 -6.13
C VAL A 374 -12.29 -2.94 -5.42
N CYS A 375 -10.97 -2.93 -5.23
CA CYS A 375 -10.29 -1.92 -4.44
C CYS A 375 -9.98 -0.71 -5.33
N PRO A 376 -10.57 0.48 -5.08
CA PRO A 376 -10.31 1.66 -5.90
C PRO A 376 -8.87 2.17 -5.76
N MET A 377 -8.14 1.75 -4.72
CA MET A 377 -6.73 2.12 -4.54
C MET A 377 -5.82 1.40 -5.53
N LYS A 378 -6.13 0.15 -5.92
CA LYS A 378 -5.30 -0.64 -6.84
C LYS A 378 -5.08 0.08 -8.18
N PRO A 379 -6.13 0.38 -8.97
CA PRO A 379 -5.95 1.08 -10.24
C PRO A 379 -5.40 2.49 -10.05
N LEU A 380 -5.71 3.17 -8.94
CA LEU A 380 -5.18 4.51 -8.66
C LEU A 380 -3.65 4.48 -8.50
N CYS A 381 -3.10 3.51 -7.76
CA CYS A 381 -1.66 3.38 -7.58
C CYS A 381 -0.95 3.04 -8.89
N VAL A 382 -1.46 2.07 -9.63
CA VAL A 382 -0.86 1.66 -10.91
C VAL A 382 -0.88 2.82 -11.91
N LEU A 383 -2.01 3.50 -12.08
CA LEU A 383 -2.11 4.68 -12.97
C LEU A 383 -1.16 5.80 -12.57
N LEU A 384 -1.01 6.06 -11.27
CA LEU A 384 -0.08 7.08 -10.78
C LEU A 384 1.37 6.70 -11.12
N GLN A 385 1.77 5.44 -10.91
CA GLN A 385 3.11 4.95 -11.27
C GLN A 385 3.40 5.03 -12.76
N THR A 386 2.44 4.63 -13.60
CA THR A 386 2.55 4.78 -15.05
C THR A 386 2.67 6.25 -15.45
N SER A 387 1.89 7.15 -14.83
CA SER A 387 1.91 8.58 -15.16
C SER A 387 3.23 9.29 -14.86
N VAL A 388 4.00 8.78 -13.89
CA VAL A 388 5.33 9.32 -13.54
C VAL A 388 6.49 8.59 -14.24
N GLY A 389 6.17 7.65 -15.14
CA GLY A 389 7.15 6.88 -15.91
C GLY A 389 7.86 5.79 -15.12
N LEU A 390 7.35 5.41 -13.94
CA LEU A 390 7.90 4.34 -13.12
C LEU A 390 7.43 2.96 -13.56
N MET A 391 6.33 2.91 -14.30
CA MET A 391 5.78 1.68 -14.86
C MET A 391 5.51 1.87 -16.35
N ARG A 392 5.89 0.89 -17.16
CA ARG A 392 5.63 0.88 -18.60
C ARG A 392 4.12 0.90 -18.87
N PRO A 393 3.59 1.74 -19.78
CA PRO A 393 2.17 1.76 -20.10
C PRO A 393 1.63 0.43 -20.60
N GLU A 394 2.47 -0.38 -21.26
CA GLU A 394 2.13 -1.73 -21.73
C GLU A 394 1.85 -2.68 -20.56
N TRP A 395 2.43 -2.42 -19.38
CA TRP A 395 2.16 -3.18 -18.16
C TRP A 395 0.88 -2.73 -17.46
N LEU A 396 0.23 -1.64 -17.89
CA LEU A 396 -1.06 -1.25 -17.35
C LEU A 396 -2.09 -2.34 -17.62
N THR A 397 -2.00 -3.00 -18.79
CA THR A 397 -2.79 -4.19 -19.10
C THR A 397 -2.28 -5.40 -18.31
N GLU A 398 -0.95 -5.63 -18.21
CA GLU A 398 -0.39 -6.83 -17.57
C GLU A 398 -0.53 -6.87 -16.03
N ALA A 399 -0.21 -5.79 -15.30
CA ALA A 399 -0.33 -5.74 -13.84
C ALA A 399 -1.78 -5.70 -13.32
N THR A 400 -2.73 -5.60 -14.25
CA THR A 400 -4.17 -5.70 -13.98
C THR A 400 -4.77 -7.02 -14.50
N THR A 401 -4.00 -7.83 -15.25
CA THR A 401 -4.36 -9.15 -15.77
C THR A 401 -3.61 -10.28 -15.03
N GLY A 402 -4.31 -11.28 -14.51
CA GLY A 402 -3.70 -12.62 -14.38
C GLY A 402 -3.71 -13.33 -15.75
N ASP A 403 -3.25 -14.59 -15.81
CA ASP A 403 -2.99 -15.43 -17.00
C ASP A 403 -4.17 -15.75 -17.94
N PHE A 404 -5.13 -14.84 -18.12
CA PHE A 404 -6.16 -14.88 -19.15
C PHE A 404 -6.33 -13.49 -19.77
N TYR A 405 -5.84 -13.33 -21.00
CA TYR A 405 -5.86 -12.08 -21.76
C TYR A 405 -7.29 -11.50 -21.91
N GLN A 406 -8.35 -12.33 -21.93
CA GLN A 406 -9.73 -11.84 -22.07
C GLN A 406 -10.41 -11.50 -20.74
N LEU A 407 -10.17 -12.25 -19.66
CA LEU A 407 -10.79 -12.01 -18.36
C LEU A 407 -10.11 -10.87 -17.60
N GLY A 408 -8.80 -10.71 -17.78
CA GLY A 408 -8.05 -9.58 -17.22
C GLY A 408 -8.58 -8.23 -17.70
N PHE A 409 -9.05 -8.09 -18.95
CA PHE A 409 -9.76 -6.88 -19.39
C PHE A 409 -11.04 -6.63 -18.59
N TYR A 410 -11.84 -7.67 -18.28
CA TYR A 410 -13.06 -7.52 -17.48
C TYR A 410 -12.79 -7.15 -16.02
N LEU A 411 -11.81 -7.77 -15.35
CA LEU A 411 -11.46 -7.44 -13.95
C LEU A 411 -10.77 -6.06 -13.82
N THR A 412 -9.98 -5.68 -14.83
CA THR A 412 -9.42 -4.33 -14.97
C THR A 412 -10.53 -3.30 -15.19
N SER A 413 -11.52 -3.63 -16.02
CA SER A 413 -12.71 -2.79 -16.23
C SER A 413 -13.52 -2.62 -14.94
N LEU A 414 -13.62 -3.65 -14.09
CA LEU A 414 -14.32 -3.57 -12.80
C LEU A 414 -13.59 -2.64 -11.82
N ASN A 415 -12.29 -2.81 -11.62
CA ASN A 415 -11.51 -1.95 -10.72
C ASN A 415 -11.53 -0.49 -11.18
N LEU A 416 -11.36 -0.24 -12.49
CA LEU A 416 -11.44 1.10 -13.08
C LEU A 416 -12.86 1.68 -12.97
N PHE A 417 -13.89 0.86 -13.17
CA PHE A 417 -15.28 1.25 -12.97
C PHE A 417 -15.54 1.64 -11.52
N VAL A 418 -15.09 0.83 -10.56
CA VAL A 418 -15.21 1.13 -9.12
C VAL A 418 -14.46 2.40 -8.78
N LEU A 419 -13.22 2.58 -9.26
CA LEU A 419 -12.47 3.83 -9.09
C LEU A 419 -13.27 5.01 -9.65
N GLY A 420 -13.72 4.95 -10.90
CA GLY A 420 -14.50 6.00 -11.54
C GLY A 420 -15.77 6.34 -10.77
N LEU A 421 -16.53 5.33 -10.33
CA LEU A 421 -17.73 5.49 -9.52
C LEU A 421 -17.41 6.15 -8.18
N VAL A 422 -16.33 5.73 -7.51
CA VAL A 422 -15.88 6.33 -6.24
C VAL A 422 -15.39 7.76 -6.46
N THR A 423 -14.73 8.07 -7.58
CA THR A 423 -14.25 9.40 -7.93
C THR A 423 -15.41 10.37 -8.16
N VAL A 424 -16.40 9.98 -8.97
CA VAL A 424 -17.62 10.77 -9.21
C VAL A 424 -18.39 10.95 -7.90
N SER A 425 -18.50 9.88 -7.11
CA SER A 425 -19.19 9.94 -5.81
C SER A 425 -18.43 10.81 -4.80
N ALA A 426 -17.10 10.77 -4.78
CA ALA A 426 -16.24 11.59 -3.92
C ALA A 426 -16.26 13.06 -4.33
N PHE A 427 -16.52 13.34 -5.60
CA PHE A 427 -16.81 14.68 -6.09
C PHE A 427 -18.10 15.18 -5.46
N LEU A 428 -19.21 14.44 -5.57
CA LEU A 428 -20.50 14.88 -5.03
C LEU A 428 -20.57 14.88 -3.49
N TYR A 429 -20.00 13.87 -2.84
CA TYR A 429 -20.05 13.63 -1.40
C TYR A 429 -18.66 13.53 -0.79
N ARG A 430 -18.41 14.31 0.26
CA ARG A 430 -17.08 14.36 0.91
C ARG A 430 -16.74 13.01 1.54
N ARG A 431 -15.54 12.49 1.23
CA ARG A 431 -14.95 11.27 1.81
C ARG A 431 -15.93 10.08 1.82
N ILE A 432 -16.66 9.87 0.73
CA ILE A 432 -17.71 8.85 0.64
C ILE A 432 -17.16 7.44 0.86
N TRP A 433 -16.00 7.12 0.27
CA TRP A 433 -15.40 5.80 0.42
C TRP A 433 -15.01 5.50 1.86
N CYS A 434 -14.56 6.51 2.61
CA CYS A 434 -14.22 6.34 4.02
C CYS A 434 -15.43 5.95 4.90
N ARG A 435 -16.67 6.06 4.39
CA ARG A 435 -17.88 5.59 5.05
C ARG A 435 -18.16 4.10 4.80
N LEU A 436 -17.81 3.62 3.60
CA LEU A 436 -18.04 2.25 3.15
C LEU A 436 -16.81 1.34 3.31
N CYS A 437 -15.63 1.91 3.54
CA CYS A 437 -14.35 1.22 3.51
C CYS A 437 -14.31 0.04 4.51
N PRO A 438 -14.07 -1.20 4.05
CA PRO A 438 -14.03 -2.38 4.93
C PRO A 438 -12.87 -2.30 5.94
N LEU A 439 -11.74 -1.68 5.59
CA LEU A 439 -10.63 -1.46 6.52
C LEU A 439 -11.03 -0.48 7.62
N GLY A 440 -11.79 0.56 7.25
CA GLY A 440 -12.37 1.48 8.22
C GLY A 440 -13.37 0.78 9.15
N ALA A 441 -14.13 -0.20 8.66
CA ALA A 441 -15.01 -1.03 9.48
C ALA A 441 -14.22 -1.94 10.42
N LEU A 442 -13.11 -2.53 9.96
CA LEU A 442 -12.22 -3.36 10.77
C LEU A 442 -11.61 -2.58 11.95
N ILE A 443 -11.05 -1.39 11.68
CA ILE A 443 -10.52 -0.49 12.73
C ILE A 443 -11.64 -0.04 13.68
N ALA A 444 -12.85 0.21 13.15
CA ALA A 444 -13.99 0.60 13.96
C ALA A 444 -14.48 -0.53 14.88
N LEU A 445 -14.39 -1.78 14.44
CA LEU A 445 -14.79 -2.95 15.22
C LEU A 445 -13.96 -3.03 16.50
N PHE A 446 -12.63 -2.96 16.38
CA PHE A 446 -11.72 -2.99 17.53
C PHE A 446 -11.87 -1.78 18.46
N ASN A 447 -12.16 -0.60 17.91
CA ASN A 447 -12.39 0.62 18.70
C ASN A 447 -13.79 0.70 19.35
N ARG A 448 -14.75 -0.13 18.91
CA ARG A 448 -16.11 -0.16 19.45
C ARG A 448 -16.22 -1.01 20.71
N PHE A 449 -15.39 -2.04 20.85
CA PHE A 449 -15.37 -2.90 22.04
C PHE A 449 -15.06 -2.07 23.31
N GLN A 450 -15.95 -2.14 24.30
CA GLN A 450 -15.86 -1.38 25.55
C GLN A 450 -14.49 -1.46 26.27
N PRO A 451 -13.85 -2.63 26.44
CA PRO A 451 -12.54 -2.69 27.09
C PRO A 451 -11.47 -1.90 26.30
N PHE A 452 -11.45 -2.02 24.97
CA PHE A 452 -10.51 -1.30 24.11
C PHE A 452 -10.81 0.20 24.00
N LYS A 453 -12.09 0.59 24.01
CA LYS A 453 -12.49 2.01 24.02
C LYS A 453 -12.00 2.73 25.28
N ARG A 454 -11.95 2.03 26.43
CA ARG A 454 -11.43 2.59 27.69
C ARG A 454 -9.90 2.75 27.70
N VAL A 455 -9.19 1.95 26.90
CA VAL A 455 -7.74 2.02 26.72
C VAL A 455 -7.34 2.96 25.57
N SER A 456 -8.29 3.36 24.72
CA SER A 456 -7.98 4.15 23.53
C SER A 456 -7.21 5.43 23.87
N GLY A 457 -6.06 5.58 23.21
CA GLY A 457 -5.11 6.64 23.48
C GLY A 457 -5.60 8.02 23.03
N ILE A 458 -6.55 8.09 22.09
CA ILE A 458 -7.05 9.35 21.51
C ILE A 458 -8.55 9.47 21.74
N ARG A 459 -8.98 10.57 22.38
CA ARG A 459 -10.39 10.90 22.60
C ARG A 459 -10.72 12.31 22.19
N LEU A 460 -11.88 12.47 21.59
CA LEU A 460 -12.53 13.75 21.37
C LEU A 460 -13.57 13.95 22.48
N GLU A 461 -13.33 14.91 23.36
CA GLU A 461 -14.25 15.26 24.43
C GLU A 461 -15.00 16.55 24.12
N LYS A 462 -16.25 16.59 24.57
CA LYS A 462 -17.15 17.74 24.49
C LYS A 462 -17.43 18.24 25.90
N GLU A 463 -17.27 19.55 26.09
CA GLU A 463 -17.66 20.23 27.31
C GLU A 463 -19.10 20.71 27.19
N GLU A 464 -19.97 20.30 28.12
CA GLU A 464 -21.41 20.60 28.04
C GLU A 464 -21.66 22.09 28.25
N GLU A 465 -21.06 22.67 29.29
CA GLU A 465 -21.24 24.08 29.69
C GLU A 465 -20.82 25.07 28.59
N LYS A 466 -19.83 24.70 27.78
CA LYS A 466 -19.28 25.56 26.72
C LYS A 466 -19.97 25.36 25.37
N CYS A 467 -20.80 24.33 25.20
CA CYS A 467 -21.41 24.00 23.91
C CYS A 467 -22.84 24.52 23.78
N THR A 468 -23.07 25.47 22.87
CA THR A 468 -24.41 26.03 22.59
C THR A 468 -25.23 25.23 21.56
N LYS A 469 -24.76 24.06 21.12
CA LYS A 469 -25.38 23.27 20.03
C LYS A 469 -25.63 24.09 18.74
N CYS A 470 -24.67 24.94 18.33
CA CYS A 470 -24.77 25.72 17.08
C CYS A 470 -24.76 24.92 15.76
N GLY A 471 -24.53 23.60 15.78
CA GLY A 471 -24.56 22.73 14.60
C GLY A 471 -23.39 22.89 13.60
N VAL A 472 -22.39 23.73 13.88
CA VAL A 472 -21.21 23.90 13.01
C VAL A 472 -20.44 22.58 12.86
N CYS A 473 -20.25 21.84 13.95
CA CYS A 473 -19.58 20.53 13.95
C CYS A 473 -20.23 19.53 12.97
N LYS A 474 -21.57 19.46 12.94
CA LYS A 474 -22.35 18.62 12.02
C LYS A 474 -22.14 19.01 10.56
N ARG A 475 -22.15 20.31 10.25
CA ARG A 475 -21.94 20.84 8.88
C ARG A 475 -20.52 20.57 8.36
N VAL A 476 -19.50 20.75 9.19
CA VAL A 476 -18.10 20.63 8.74
C VAL A 476 -17.61 19.18 8.65
N CYS A 477 -18.27 18.25 9.35
CA CYS A 477 -17.89 16.83 9.40
C CYS A 477 -17.97 16.16 8.00
N PRO A 478 -16.86 15.63 7.46
CA PRO A 478 -16.88 15.00 6.13
C PRO A 478 -17.67 13.68 6.10
N THR A 479 -17.75 12.95 7.21
CA THR A 479 -18.47 11.67 7.33
C THR A 479 -19.84 11.78 8.02
N GLN A 480 -20.28 13.00 8.36
CA GLN A 480 -21.59 13.30 8.97
C GLN A 480 -21.84 12.54 10.29
N VAL A 481 -20.83 12.48 11.15
CA VAL A 481 -20.96 12.02 12.55
C VAL A 481 -21.88 12.96 13.33
N THR A 482 -22.95 12.43 13.92
CA THR A 482 -24.01 13.20 14.62
C THR A 482 -23.72 13.31 16.12
N GLU A 483 -22.99 12.37 16.69
CA GLU A 483 -22.72 12.24 18.12
C GLU A 483 -22.03 13.48 18.70
N VAL A 484 -21.17 14.15 17.92
CA VAL A 484 -20.52 15.42 18.32
C VAL A 484 -21.54 16.54 18.57
N TYR A 485 -22.63 16.56 17.81
CA TYR A 485 -23.72 17.52 17.97
C TYR A 485 -24.70 17.09 19.06
N GLU A 486 -25.12 15.82 19.06
CA GLU A 486 -26.23 15.31 19.88
C GLU A 486 -25.85 15.06 21.34
N ALA A 487 -24.64 14.57 21.60
CA ALA A 487 -24.17 14.27 22.95
C ALA A 487 -24.21 15.53 23.83
N LYS A 488 -24.56 15.37 25.11
CA LYS A 488 -24.58 16.48 26.08
C LYS A 488 -23.17 16.93 26.45
N GLY A 489 -22.31 15.98 26.84
CA GLY A 489 -20.89 16.17 27.12
C GLY A 489 -20.16 14.83 27.17
N GLY A 490 -18.86 14.87 27.46
CA GLY A 490 -18.01 13.67 27.57
C GLY A 490 -17.39 13.21 26.26
N ASP A 491 -17.05 11.92 26.18
CA ASP A 491 -16.41 11.32 25.00
C ASP A 491 -17.39 11.21 23.82
N VAL A 492 -17.15 12.02 22.79
CA VAL A 492 -17.92 12.05 21.54
C VAL A 492 -17.21 11.32 20.40
N THR A 493 -16.21 10.50 20.71
CA THR A 493 -15.48 9.68 19.73
C THR A 493 -16.35 8.52 19.26
N ALA A 494 -17.07 8.77 18.16
CA ALA A 494 -17.86 7.75 17.48
C ALA A 494 -16.99 6.84 16.59
N SER A 495 -17.45 5.61 16.35
CA SER A 495 -16.73 4.60 15.55
C SER A 495 -16.60 4.97 14.07
N ASN A 496 -17.45 5.86 13.58
CA ASN A 496 -17.45 6.44 12.22
C ASN A 496 -16.66 7.76 12.13
N CYS A 497 -16.10 8.25 13.25
CA CYS A 497 -15.25 9.44 13.28
C CYS A 497 -13.87 9.14 12.71
N LEU A 498 -13.45 9.90 11.69
CA LEU A 498 -12.10 9.78 11.10
C LEU A 498 -11.01 10.51 11.92
N LEU A 499 -11.34 11.05 13.09
CA LEU A 499 -10.45 11.90 13.90
C LEU A 499 -9.76 13.01 13.09
N CYS A 500 -10.48 13.57 12.11
CA CYS A 500 -9.94 14.56 11.18
C CYS A 500 -9.89 15.99 11.75
N LEU A 501 -10.47 16.18 12.95
CA LEU A 501 -10.50 17.38 13.79
C LEU A 501 -11.04 18.67 13.16
N ARG A 502 -11.74 18.59 12.02
CA ARG A 502 -12.42 19.75 11.42
C ARG A 502 -13.49 20.36 12.34
N CYS A 503 -14.12 19.55 13.18
CA CYS A 503 -15.08 20.03 14.18
C CYS A 503 -14.40 20.90 15.25
N VAL A 504 -13.23 20.50 15.73
CA VAL A 504 -12.41 21.28 16.68
C VAL A 504 -11.92 22.56 16.03
N GLU A 505 -11.45 22.47 14.78
CA GLU A 505 -10.93 23.62 14.02
C GLU A 505 -11.99 24.70 13.78
N MET A 506 -13.23 24.31 13.48
CA MET A 506 -14.28 25.24 13.05
C MET A 506 -15.26 25.61 14.17
N CYS A 507 -15.15 25.01 15.36
CA CYS A 507 -16.02 25.33 16.48
C CYS A 507 -15.79 26.80 16.91
N PRO A 508 -16.84 27.64 16.95
CA PRO A 508 -16.69 29.06 17.30
C PRO A 508 -16.54 29.30 18.81
N TYR A 509 -16.73 28.29 19.65
CA TYR A 509 -16.64 28.42 21.11
C TYR A 509 -15.30 27.89 21.63
N GLU A 510 -14.68 28.64 22.54
CA GLU A 510 -13.42 28.26 23.16
C GLU A 510 -13.57 27.00 23.99
N GLU A 511 -12.65 26.05 23.80
CA GLU A 511 -12.54 24.81 24.58
C GLU A 511 -13.81 23.93 24.68
N ALA A 512 -14.84 24.20 23.88
CA ALA A 512 -16.03 23.37 23.79
C ALA A 512 -15.75 21.96 23.24
N LEU A 513 -14.70 21.81 22.42
CA LEU A 513 -14.21 20.52 21.93
C LEU A 513 -12.71 20.37 22.16
N ASN A 514 -12.32 19.27 22.80
CA ASN A 514 -10.94 19.00 23.21
C ASN A 514 -10.48 17.64 22.70
N LEU A 515 -9.30 17.60 22.08
CA LEU A 515 -8.61 16.35 21.76
C LEU A 515 -7.69 16.00 22.93
N LYS A 516 -7.97 14.87 23.58
CA LYS A 516 -7.10 14.27 24.58
C LYS A 516 -6.30 13.12 23.98
N VAL A 517 -4.99 13.12 24.24
CA VAL A 517 -4.07 12.02 23.91
C VAL A 517 -3.45 11.54 25.21
N ALA A 518 -3.64 10.26 25.55
CA ALA A 518 -3.21 9.66 26.81
C ALA A 518 -3.62 10.49 28.05
N GLY A 519 -4.86 11.00 28.05
CA GLY A 519 -5.42 11.84 29.12
C GLY A 519 -5.00 13.31 29.11
N LYS A 520 -4.01 13.70 28.30
CA LYS A 520 -3.55 15.10 28.18
C LYS A 520 -4.20 15.80 27.00
N THR A 521 -4.65 17.04 27.20
CA THR A 521 -5.27 17.83 26.13
C THR A 521 -4.19 18.37 25.18
N VAL A 522 -4.25 17.97 23.91
CA VAL A 522 -3.26 18.37 22.89
C VAL A 522 -3.80 19.48 21.99
N LEU A 523 -5.10 19.43 21.65
CA LEU A 523 -5.77 20.43 20.82
C LEU A 523 -7.11 20.81 21.44
N LYS A 524 -7.46 22.09 21.32
CA LYS A 524 -8.71 22.66 21.83
C LYS A 524 -9.35 23.54 20.76
N SER A 525 -10.68 23.62 20.75
CA SER A 525 -11.38 24.62 19.93
C SER A 525 -11.08 26.03 20.43
N ARG A 526 -11.13 27.00 19.52
CA ARG A 526 -10.83 28.41 19.79
C ARG A 526 -11.85 29.29 19.10
N ASN A 527 -12.17 30.41 19.73
CA ASN A 527 -13.05 31.37 19.11
C ASN A 527 -12.30 32.06 17.97
N TRP A 528 -12.83 31.87 16.76
CA TRP A 528 -12.30 32.48 15.55
C TRP A 528 -13.07 33.72 15.11
N LEU A 529 -14.16 34.06 15.80
CA LEU A 529 -14.92 35.30 15.58
C LEU A 529 -14.20 36.51 16.21
N GLU A 530 -13.34 36.28 17.21
CA GLU A 530 -12.61 37.32 17.96
C GLU A 530 -11.14 37.48 17.51
N SER A 531 -10.69 36.76 16.46
CA SER A 531 -9.27 36.45 16.24
C SER A 531 -8.54 37.19 15.14
#